data_AF-A0A452EQG1-F1
#
_entry.id   AF-A0A452EQG1-F1
#
_cell.length_a   1.000
_cell.length_b   1.000
_cell.length_c   1.000
_cell.angle_alpha   90.00
_cell.angle_beta   90.00
_cell.angle_gamma   90.00
#
_symmetry.space_group_name_H-M   'P 1'
#
loop_
_entity.id
_entity.type
_entity.pdbx_description
1 polymer ?
#
loop_
_entity_poly.entity_id
_entity_poly.type
_entity_poly.pdbx_seq_one_letter_code
_entity_poly.pdbx_strand_id
1 'polypeptide(L)'
;MSVRKDEIHQQSSAPLEGSLQQKLCLPGFYMEEASGGCAPCTDGTDYTSHSNTLPSCLPCTPCKSGEEEENLCTPTKDTECQCKPGTFRGEDAPEFCQKCSTGCPDGKVMVTDCTPWSNVKRVDQESGLFHECWHKVIGFSSI
;
A
#
# COMPACT_ATOMS: atom_id res chain seq x y z
N MET A 1 -52.86 -26.61 -60.93
CA MET A 1 -52.47 -27.75 -60.08
C MET A 1 -51.07 -27.49 -59.56
N SER A 2 -50.94 -27.57 -58.24
CA SER A 2 -49.80 -27.58 -57.32
C SER A 2 -48.36 -27.47 -57.86
N VAL A 3 -47.59 -26.55 -57.26
CA VAL A 3 -46.30 -26.89 -56.62
C VAL A 3 -46.18 -26.07 -55.33
N ARG A 4 -45.99 -26.75 -54.20
CA ARG A 4 -45.77 -26.17 -52.86
C ARG A 4 -44.34 -25.61 -52.79
N LYS A 5 -44.16 -24.50 -52.07
CA LYS A 5 -42.89 -23.78 -51.94
C LYS A 5 -42.29 -24.13 -50.57
N ASP A 6 -41.21 -24.89 -50.58
CA ASP A 6 -40.42 -25.25 -49.40
C ASP A 6 -39.57 -24.06 -48.89
N GLU A 7 -39.31 -24.10 -47.59
CA GLU A 7 -38.69 -23.12 -46.71
C GLU A 7 -37.37 -22.49 -47.20
N ILE A 8 -37.22 -21.18 -46.98
CA ILE A 8 -35.91 -20.57 -46.72
C ILE A 8 -35.95 -19.95 -45.33
N HIS A 9 -35.10 -20.51 -44.46
CA HIS A 9 -34.78 -20.06 -43.11
C HIS A 9 -34.51 -18.55 -43.09
N GLN A 10 -35.34 -17.79 -42.38
CA GLN A 10 -35.09 -16.39 -42.11
C GLN A 10 -33.85 -16.29 -41.19
N GLN A 11 -32.73 -15.82 -41.72
CA GLN A 11 -31.65 -15.29 -40.90
C GLN A 11 -32.15 -13.96 -40.29
N SER A 12 -32.76 -14.06 -39.11
CA SER A 12 -33.01 -12.90 -38.25
C SER A 12 -31.70 -12.57 -37.55
N SER A 13 -31.09 -11.45 -37.95
CA SER A 13 -29.93 -10.85 -37.29
C SER A 13 -30.23 -10.61 -35.82
N ALA A 14 -29.43 -11.20 -34.94
CA ALA A 14 -29.48 -10.98 -33.49
C ALA A 14 -29.34 -9.47 -33.18
N PRO A 15 -30.08 -8.93 -32.20
CA PRO A 15 -29.78 -7.61 -31.65
C PRO A 15 -28.40 -7.65 -31.01
N LEU A 16 -27.56 -6.68 -31.37
CA LEU A 16 -26.31 -6.39 -30.68
C LEU A 16 -26.64 -6.18 -29.19
N GLU A 17 -26.30 -7.17 -28.37
CA GLU A 17 -26.10 -7.03 -26.93
C GLU A 17 -25.03 -5.95 -26.74
N GLY A 18 -25.50 -4.70 -26.65
CA GLY A 18 -24.68 -3.56 -26.26
C GLY A 18 -24.26 -3.79 -24.83
N SER A 19 -23.06 -4.35 -24.65
CA SER A 19 -22.36 -4.41 -23.38
C SER A 19 -22.52 -3.06 -22.69
N LEU A 20 -23.31 -3.05 -21.62
CA LEU A 20 -23.45 -1.90 -20.75
C LEU A 20 -22.10 -1.74 -20.08
N GLN A 21 -21.19 -1.00 -20.74
CA GLN A 21 -19.90 -0.64 -20.18
C GLN A 21 -20.21 0.03 -18.85
N GLN A 22 -20.00 -0.68 -17.76
CA GLN A 22 -20.24 -0.15 -16.43
C GLN A 22 -19.38 1.09 -16.31
N LYS A 23 -20.03 2.26 -16.20
CA LYS A 23 -19.35 3.55 -16.20
C LYS A 23 -18.59 3.67 -14.88
N LEU A 24 -17.31 3.29 -14.91
CA LEU A 24 -16.41 3.42 -13.76
C LEU A 24 -15.96 4.87 -13.62
N CYS A 25 -15.90 5.35 -12.38
CA CYS A 25 -15.19 6.56 -12.04
C CYS A 25 -13.69 6.31 -11.99
N LEU A 26 -12.89 7.32 -12.31
CA LEU A 26 -11.42 7.26 -12.24
C LEU A 26 -10.96 7.32 -10.76
N PRO A 27 -9.71 6.93 -10.46
CA PRO A 27 -9.09 7.21 -9.16
C PRO A 27 -9.22 8.71 -8.80
N GLY A 28 -9.48 9.01 -7.53
CA GLY A 28 -9.81 10.38 -7.10
C GLY A 28 -11.28 10.75 -7.24
N PHE A 29 -12.13 9.84 -7.70
CA PHE A 29 -13.56 10.08 -7.87
C PHE A 29 -14.40 8.89 -7.40
N TYR A 30 -15.63 9.16 -6.96
CA TYR A 30 -16.63 8.18 -6.57
C TYR A 30 -17.93 8.39 -7.36
N MET A 31 -18.80 7.38 -7.38
CA MET A 31 -20.09 7.42 -8.07
C MET A 31 -21.13 8.08 -7.17
N GLU A 32 -21.52 9.30 -7.51
CA GLU A 32 -22.53 10.05 -6.76
C GLU A 32 -23.92 9.75 -7.33
N GLU A 33 -24.78 9.13 -6.51
CA GLU A 33 -26.14 8.75 -6.90
C GLU A 33 -26.99 9.97 -7.29
N ALA A 34 -26.80 11.10 -6.61
CA ALA A 34 -27.58 12.32 -6.84
C ALA A 34 -27.32 12.96 -8.21
N SER A 35 -26.07 12.92 -8.71
CA SER A 35 -25.71 13.45 -10.02
C SER A 35 -25.74 12.41 -11.14
N GLY A 36 -25.81 11.11 -10.81
CA GLY A 36 -25.63 10.02 -11.77
C GLY A 36 -24.24 10.05 -12.44
N GLY A 37 -23.27 10.69 -11.78
CA GLY A 37 -21.95 11.02 -12.31
C GLY A 37 -20.83 10.67 -11.34
N CYS A 38 -19.63 11.14 -11.67
CA CYS A 38 -18.44 10.96 -10.83
C CYS A 38 -18.13 12.26 -10.10
N ALA A 39 -18.12 12.22 -8.78
CA ALA A 39 -17.76 13.34 -7.91
C ALA A 39 -16.34 13.14 -7.34
N PRO A 40 -15.56 14.22 -7.14
CA PRO A 40 -14.19 14.11 -6.66
C PRO A 40 -14.12 13.78 -5.17
N CYS A 41 -13.04 13.11 -4.77
CA CYS A 41 -12.63 13.00 -3.37
C CYS A 41 -12.08 14.34 -2.84
N THR A 42 -12.10 14.51 -1.54
CA THR A 42 -11.61 15.67 -0.80
C THR A 42 -10.17 15.44 -0.36
N ASP A 43 -9.27 16.30 -0.83
CA ASP A 43 -7.84 16.25 -0.50
C ASP A 43 -7.59 16.22 1.02
N GLY A 44 -6.71 15.32 1.46
CA GLY A 44 -6.40 15.08 2.87
C GLY A 44 -7.52 14.45 3.73
N THR A 45 -8.69 14.15 3.16
CA THR A 45 -9.85 13.61 3.90
C THR A 45 -10.24 12.21 3.44
N ASP A 46 -10.33 12.00 2.13
CA ASP A 46 -10.70 10.72 1.55
C ASP A 46 -10.06 10.50 0.16
N TYR A 47 -10.07 9.25 -0.30
CA TYR A 47 -9.40 8.83 -1.52
C TYR A 47 -10.07 7.65 -2.22
N THR A 48 -9.71 7.43 -3.48
CA THR A 48 -9.92 6.17 -4.21
C THR A 48 -8.71 5.88 -5.07
N SER A 49 -8.10 4.71 -4.92
CA SER A 49 -6.84 4.35 -5.59
C SER A 49 -7.03 3.77 -7.01
N HIS A 50 -8.22 3.26 -7.29
CA HIS A 50 -8.53 2.55 -8.52
C HIS A 50 -9.85 3.02 -9.12
N SER A 51 -10.05 2.71 -10.40
CA SER A 51 -11.33 2.92 -11.05
C SER A 51 -12.42 2.13 -10.34
N ASN A 52 -13.54 2.77 -10.03
CA ASN A 52 -14.52 2.24 -9.08
C ASN A 52 -15.95 2.70 -9.37
N THR A 53 -16.90 2.10 -8.65
CA THR A 53 -18.31 2.52 -8.58
C THR A 53 -18.73 2.75 -7.13
N LEU A 54 -17.80 3.15 -6.26
CA LEU A 54 -18.08 3.34 -4.84
C LEU A 54 -19.06 4.50 -4.65
N PRO A 55 -20.01 4.42 -3.71
CA PRO A 55 -20.97 5.49 -3.46
C PRO A 55 -20.35 6.69 -2.72
N SER A 56 -19.13 6.54 -2.20
CA SER A 56 -18.32 7.58 -1.56
C SER A 56 -16.84 7.22 -1.65
N CYS A 57 -15.95 8.19 -1.42
CA CYS A 57 -14.52 7.92 -1.26
C CYS A 57 -14.22 7.20 0.07
N LEU A 58 -13.05 6.59 0.17
CA LEU A 58 -12.56 5.91 1.37
C LEU A 58 -11.87 6.92 2.28
N PRO A 59 -12.18 6.98 3.58
CA PRO A 59 -11.52 7.93 4.48
C PRO A 59 -10.03 7.64 4.57
N CYS A 60 -9.22 8.70 4.66
CA CYS A 60 -7.78 8.56 4.86
C CYS A 60 -7.49 7.89 6.21
N THR A 61 -6.52 6.97 6.22
CA THR A 61 -6.05 6.28 7.41
C THR A 61 -5.14 7.23 8.21
N PRO A 62 -5.41 7.49 9.50
CA PRO A 62 -4.48 8.24 10.34
C PRO A 62 -3.32 7.36 10.80
N CYS A 63 -2.11 7.92 10.88
CA CYS A 63 -0.96 7.20 11.42
C CYS A 63 -1.12 6.92 12.92
N LYS A 64 -0.78 5.70 13.34
CA LYS A 64 -0.93 5.23 14.72
C LYS A 64 0.14 5.84 15.63
N SER A 65 -0.02 5.65 16.94
CA SER A 65 0.99 6.06 17.91
C SER A 65 2.32 5.31 17.68
N GLY A 66 3.39 6.06 17.46
CA GLY A 66 4.71 5.50 17.15
C GLY A 66 5.03 5.44 15.65
N GLU A 67 4.07 5.79 14.79
CA GLU A 67 4.28 6.04 13.38
C GLU A 67 4.44 7.54 13.11
N GLU A 68 5.06 7.87 11.99
CA GLU A 68 5.10 9.19 11.39
C GLU A 68 4.57 9.11 9.95
N GLU A 69 4.02 10.22 9.47
CA GLU A 69 3.53 10.32 8.11
C GLU A 69 4.72 10.41 7.15
N GLU A 70 4.83 9.42 6.27
CA GLU A 70 5.81 9.40 5.19
C GLU A 70 5.26 10.13 3.97
N ASN A 71 4.00 9.84 3.62
CA ASN A 71 3.27 10.54 2.57
C ASN A 71 1.86 10.92 3.03
N LEU A 72 1.49 12.16 2.74
CA LEU A 72 0.15 12.71 2.96
C LEU A 72 -0.90 11.96 2.13
N CYS A 73 -2.11 11.88 2.67
CA CYS A 73 -3.27 11.42 1.90
C CYS A 73 -3.61 12.39 0.76
N THR A 74 -3.94 11.83 -0.40
CA THR A 74 -4.38 12.56 -1.59
C THR A 74 -5.66 11.92 -2.14
N PRO A 75 -6.43 12.57 -3.03
CA PRO A 75 -7.63 11.97 -3.63
C PRO A 75 -7.39 10.58 -4.26
N THR A 76 -6.16 10.27 -4.66
CA THR A 76 -5.82 9.02 -5.36
C THR A 76 -5.05 8.01 -4.51
N LYS A 77 -4.62 8.38 -3.29
CA LYS A 77 -3.77 7.55 -2.44
C LYS A 77 -4.05 7.80 -0.97
N ASP A 78 -4.09 6.73 -0.19
CA ASP A 78 -4.15 6.82 1.26
C ASP A 78 -2.90 7.49 1.84
N THR A 79 -2.99 7.88 3.11
CA THR A 79 -1.83 8.22 3.94
C THR A 79 -0.88 7.02 3.99
N GLU A 80 0.42 7.28 3.85
CA GLU A 80 1.46 6.29 4.06
C GLU A 80 2.17 6.57 5.40
N CYS A 81 2.11 5.59 6.30
CA CYS A 81 2.65 5.70 7.65
C CYS A 81 3.86 4.79 7.81
N GLN A 82 4.92 5.32 8.43
CA GLN A 82 6.16 4.63 8.68
C GLN A 82 6.49 4.62 10.18
N CYS A 83 7.08 3.54 10.67
CA CYS A 83 7.54 3.48 12.06
C CYS A 83 8.62 4.53 12.33
N LYS A 84 8.50 5.27 13.44
CA LYS A 84 9.48 6.30 13.83
C LYS A 84 10.88 5.72 13.97
N PRO A 85 11.94 6.56 13.79
CA PRO A 85 13.33 6.13 13.96
C PRO A 85 13.56 5.39 15.29
N GLY A 86 14.21 4.23 15.20
CA GLY A 86 14.44 3.35 16.35
C GLY A 86 13.29 2.38 16.65
N THR A 87 12.27 2.33 15.80
CA THR A 87 11.22 1.30 15.82
C THR A 87 11.04 0.65 14.44
N PHE A 88 10.45 -0.55 14.41
CA PHE A 88 10.22 -1.33 13.19
C PHE A 88 8.89 -2.07 13.25
N ARG A 89 8.29 -2.36 12.09
CA ARG A 89 7.12 -3.22 11.94
C ARG A 89 7.57 -4.59 11.42
N GLY A 90 7.46 -5.61 12.26
CA GLY A 90 7.80 -7.00 11.89
C GLY A 90 6.62 -7.74 11.27
N GLU A 91 6.88 -8.76 10.47
CA GLU A 91 5.83 -9.63 9.89
C GLU A 91 4.95 -10.29 10.97
N ASP A 92 5.53 -10.64 12.13
CA ASP A 92 4.80 -11.25 13.25
C ASP A 92 3.85 -10.28 13.97
N ALA A 93 4.03 -8.96 13.79
CA ALA A 93 3.21 -7.93 14.43
C ALA A 93 3.05 -6.71 13.51
N PRO A 94 2.19 -6.80 12.47
CA PRO A 94 1.93 -5.70 11.55
C PRO A 94 1.10 -4.57 12.19
N GLU A 95 0.51 -4.80 13.36
CA GLU A 95 -0.42 -3.84 13.97
C GLU A 95 0.27 -2.69 14.73
N PHE A 96 1.54 -2.85 15.13
CA PHE A 96 2.25 -1.86 15.94
C PHE A 96 3.77 -1.84 15.68
N CYS A 97 4.39 -0.67 15.91
CA CYS A 97 5.83 -0.50 15.84
C CYS A 97 6.52 -1.05 17.10
N GLN A 98 7.50 -1.91 16.89
CA GLN A 98 8.33 -2.53 17.92
C GLN A 98 9.65 -1.76 18.06
N LYS A 99 10.18 -1.64 19.28
CA LYS A 99 11.49 -1.02 19.49
C LYS A 99 12.60 -1.89 18.89
N CYS A 100 13.52 -1.26 18.18
CA CYS A 100 14.74 -1.92 17.74
C CYS A 100 15.52 -2.44 18.96
N SER A 101 16.05 -3.65 18.87
CA SER A 101 16.92 -4.18 19.92
C SER A 101 18.23 -3.40 19.96
N THR A 102 18.55 -2.81 21.11
CA THR A 102 19.80 -2.08 21.34
C THR A 102 20.90 -3.01 21.87
N GLY A 103 22.16 -2.69 21.58
CA GLY A 103 23.33 -3.40 22.09
C GLY A 103 23.76 -4.64 21.28
N CYS A 104 25.06 -4.97 21.41
CA CYS A 104 25.67 -6.22 20.97
C CYS A 104 25.92 -7.05 22.25
N PRO A 105 25.26 -8.20 22.47
CA PRO A 105 25.69 -9.13 23.51
C PRO A 105 27.07 -9.67 23.18
N ASP A 106 27.87 -10.01 24.20
CA ASP A 106 29.24 -10.50 24.04
C ASP A 106 29.29 -11.67 23.05
N GLY A 107 30.16 -11.57 22.06
CA GLY A 107 30.35 -12.59 21.02
C GLY A 107 29.36 -12.54 19.85
N LYS A 108 28.58 -11.45 19.66
CA LYS A 108 27.75 -11.26 18.46
C LYS A 108 28.08 -9.96 17.72
N VAL A 109 28.12 -10.04 16.39
CA VAL A 109 28.32 -8.88 15.50
C VAL A 109 27.01 -8.49 14.83
N MET A 110 26.75 -7.18 14.74
CA MET A 110 25.64 -6.64 13.94
C MET A 110 25.97 -6.74 12.45
N VAL A 111 25.08 -7.40 11.69
CA VAL A 111 25.22 -7.57 10.23
C VAL A 111 24.32 -6.60 9.47
N THR A 112 23.19 -6.23 10.06
CA THR A 112 22.22 -5.32 9.43
C THR A 112 21.64 -4.40 10.48
N ASP A 113 21.62 -3.11 10.18
CA ASP A 113 21.00 -2.10 11.01
C ASP A 113 19.48 -2.28 11.11
N CYS A 114 18.88 -1.62 12.09
CA CYS A 114 17.42 -1.57 12.20
C CYS A 114 16.85 -0.71 11.07
N THR A 115 15.77 -1.18 10.46
CA THR A 115 15.00 -0.45 9.45
C THR A 115 13.55 -0.32 9.92
N PRO A 116 12.73 0.56 9.31
CA PRO A 116 11.31 0.64 9.65
C PRO A 116 10.53 -0.68 9.46
N TRP A 117 11.09 -1.67 8.73
CA TRP A 117 10.45 -2.95 8.43
C TRP A 117 11.16 -4.17 9.04
N SER A 118 12.31 -3.97 9.70
CA SER A 118 13.08 -5.08 10.26
C SER A 118 13.93 -4.68 11.44
N ASN A 119 13.98 -5.53 12.46
CA ASN A 119 14.93 -5.40 13.55
C ASN A 119 16.38 -5.59 13.06
N VAL A 120 17.31 -5.24 13.94
CA VAL A 120 18.74 -5.53 13.79
C VAL A 120 18.97 -7.04 13.61
N LYS A 121 19.74 -7.42 12.59
CA LYS A 121 20.23 -8.81 12.42
C LYS A 121 21.61 -8.95 13.06
N ARG A 122 21.79 -10.02 13.84
CA ARG A 122 23.05 -10.36 14.51
C ARG A 122 23.46 -11.77 14.16
N VAL A 123 24.76 -12.01 14.06
CA VAL A 123 25.35 -13.35 13.92
C VAL A 123 26.40 -13.56 15.00
N ASP A 124 26.66 -14.82 15.33
CA ASP A 124 27.73 -15.18 16.25
C ASP A 124 29.08 -14.80 15.62
N GLN A 125 29.96 -14.27 16.45
CA GLN A 125 31.29 -13.83 16.02
C GLN A 125 32.18 -15.06 15.86
N GLU A 126 32.41 -15.48 14.60
CA GLU A 126 33.49 -16.44 14.33
C GLU A 126 34.84 -15.80 14.69
N SER A 127 35.69 -16.58 15.35
CA SER A 127 36.91 -16.20 16.07
C SER A 127 38.07 -15.64 15.22
N GLY A 128 37.79 -15.07 14.04
CA GLY A 128 38.81 -14.56 13.11
C GLY A 128 38.54 -13.19 12.48
N LEU A 129 37.37 -12.57 12.68
CA LEU A 129 37.04 -11.27 12.11
C LEU A 129 36.72 -10.27 13.22
N PHE A 130 37.72 -9.45 13.56
CA PHE A 130 37.57 -8.30 14.45
C PHE A 130 36.86 -7.17 13.68
N HIS A 131 35.53 -7.15 13.72
CA HIS A 131 34.76 -5.95 13.40
C HIS A 131 33.95 -5.58 14.63
N GLU A 132 34.58 -4.78 15.49
CA GLU A 132 34.01 -4.32 16.74
C GLU A 132 32.82 -3.38 16.52
N CYS A 133 31.78 -3.53 17.33
CA CYS A 133 30.63 -2.61 17.45
C CYS A 133 31.03 -1.23 18.04
N TRP A 134 32.21 -0.67 17.75
CA TRP A 134 32.65 0.61 18.33
C TRP A 134 32.89 1.70 17.28
N HIS A 135 31.82 2.22 16.67
CA HIS A 135 31.92 3.49 15.95
C HIS A 135 30.74 4.45 16.13
N LYS A 136 30.03 4.39 17.27
CA LYS A 136 29.02 5.43 17.57
C LYS A 136 28.96 5.91 19.03
N VAL A 137 30.08 5.87 19.76
CA VAL A 137 30.16 6.47 21.11
C VAL A 137 31.24 7.54 21.25
N ILE A 138 32.21 7.67 20.34
CA ILE A 138 33.20 8.75 20.43
C ILE A 138 33.15 9.58 19.15
N GLY A 139 32.55 10.76 19.26
CA GLY A 139 32.79 11.85 18.34
C GLY A 139 34.27 12.22 18.42
N PHE A 140 35.07 11.65 17.53
CA PHE A 140 36.42 12.14 17.29
C PHE A 140 36.30 13.44 16.49
N SER A 141 36.22 14.57 17.21
CA SER A 141 36.72 15.83 16.68
C SER A 141 38.18 15.60 16.31
N SER A 142 38.44 15.54 15.00
CA SER A 142 39.81 15.56 14.50
C SER A 142 40.40 16.95 14.74
N ILE A 143 41.59 16.95 15.32
CA ILE A 143 42.49 18.10 15.51
C ILE A 143 42.93 18.69 14.17
#